data_AF-A0A924PZ16-F1
#
_entry.id   AF-A0A924PZ16-F1
#
_cell.length_a   1.000
_cell.length_b   1.000
_cell.length_c   1.000
_cell.angle_alpha   90.00
_cell.angle_beta   90.00
_cell.angle_gamma   90.00
#
_symmetry.space_group_name_H-M   'P 1'
#
loop_
_entity.id
_entity.type
_entity.pdbx_description
1 polymer ?
#
loop_
_entity_poly.entity_id
_entity_poly.type
_entity_poly.pdbx_seq_one_letter_code
_entity_poly.pdbx_strand_id
1 'polypeptide(L)'
;MIEAASKVGWGISRRTLLCTASAVAASQMTLEATGQTVTATPIAKPLADRTPQRMAMLLTVNGHRHAFAADARTTLLDALREHLLLTGTKKGCDHGQCGACTVLVEGRRINSCLTLAAMHDGQAITTIEGMARGEQLHPLQQAFLKHDGFQCGYCTPGQICSAAGMLAEVALGMPSQVTVDLNRRATSLSDEEIRERMSGNICRCSAYPNIVEAIKEAATGAI
;
A
#
# COMPACT_ATOMS: atom_id res chain seq x y z
N MET A 1 27.23 -59.05 36.64
CA MET A 1 27.20 -59.17 35.16
C MET A 1 25.78 -58.81 34.73
N ILE A 2 25.44 -57.82 33.91
CA ILE A 2 26.08 -56.82 33.01
C ILE A 2 24.92 -55.80 32.81
N GLU A 3 25.00 -54.55 33.26
CA GLU A 3 25.60 -53.37 32.61
C GLU A 3 24.54 -52.46 31.94
N ALA A 4 24.89 -51.18 31.89
CA ALA A 4 24.06 -50.00 31.67
C ALA A 4 23.62 -49.79 30.21
N ALA A 5 22.55 -49.01 30.03
CA ALA A 5 22.32 -48.26 28.80
C ALA A 5 21.89 -46.82 29.14
N SER A 6 22.89 -45.95 29.16
CA SER A 6 22.80 -44.51 29.25
C SER A 6 22.06 -43.93 28.03
N LYS A 7 21.00 -43.15 28.26
CA LYS A 7 20.44 -42.25 27.24
C LYS A 7 21.30 -40.99 27.20
N VAL A 8 22.31 -40.97 26.35
CA VAL A 8 23.08 -39.77 26.02
C VAL A 8 22.22 -38.93 25.07
N GLY A 9 21.58 -37.89 25.60
CA GLY A 9 20.95 -36.84 24.79
C GLY A 9 22.00 -35.84 24.35
N TRP A 10 22.39 -35.86 23.08
CA TRP A 10 23.14 -34.77 22.45
C TRP A 10 22.20 -33.60 22.17
N GLY A 11 21.93 -32.80 23.19
CA GLY A 11 21.19 -31.54 23.09
C GLY A 11 22.13 -30.37 23.38
N ILE A 12 22.64 -29.72 22.34
CA ILE A 12 23.31 -28.42 22.51
C ILE A 12 22.24 -27.44 23.00
N SER A 13 22.35 -27.00 24.26
CA SER A 13 21.40 -26.04 24.81
C SER A 13 21.67 -24.63 24.25
N ARG A 14 20.65 -23.77 24.21
CA ARG A 14 20.82 -22.32 23.92
C ARG A 14 21.91 -21.67 24.76
N ARG A 15 22.08 -22.12 26.01
CA ARG A 15 23.11 -21.63 26.93
C ARG A 15 24.51 -22.07 26.51
N THR A 16 24.66 -23.29 25.99
CA THR A 16 25.92 -23.80 25.44
C THR A 16 26.36 -22.99 24.22
N LEU A 17 25.42 -22.63 23.34
CA LEU A 17 25.66 -21.84 22.13
C LEU A 17 26.07 -20.39 22.45
N LEU A 18 25.45 -19.78 23.47
CA LEU A 18 25.81 -18.44 23.96
C LEU A 18 27.16 -18.42 24.70
N CYS A 19 27.53 -19.47 25.41
CA CYS A 19 28.81 -19.55 26.10
C CYS A 19 29.99 -19.83 25.16
N THR A 20 29.80 -20.58 24.07
CA THR A 20 30.88 -20.87 23.11
C THR A 20 31.10 -19.74 22.10
N ALA A 21 30.08 -18.90 21.82
CA ALA A 21 30.21 -17.74 20.93
C ALA A 21 31.16 -16.65 21.47
N SER A 22 31.43 -16.64 22.78
CA SER A 22 32.29 -15.63 23.43
C SER A 22 33.80 -15.89 23.29
N ALA A 23 34.21 -17.04 22.75
CA ALA A 23 35.62 -17.50 22.78
C ALA A 23 36.40 -17.32 21.47
N VAL A 24 35.84 -16.70 20.43
CA VAL A 24 36.58 -16.33 19.20
C VAL A 24 36.71 -14.80 19.12
N ALA A 25 37.28 -14.22 20.17
CA ALA A 25 37.58 -12.79 20.26
C ALA A 25 39.06 -12.57 20.57
N ALA A 26 39.95 -13.08 19.71
CA ALA A 26 41.36 -12.69 19.73
C ALA A 26 42.07 -13.14 18.44
N SER A 27 41.84 -12.43 17.35
CA SER A 27 42.82 -12.36 16.26
C SER A 27 42.88 -10.91 15.82
N GLN A 28 43.85 -10.20 16.39
CA GLN A 28 44.23 -8.87 15.96
C GLN A 28 44.78 -8.99 14.53
N MET A 29 43.97 -8.64 13.54
CA MET A 29 44.50 -8.20 12.25
C MET A 29 44.81 -6.72 12.39
N THR A 30 46.09 -6.39 12.47
CA THR A 30 46.57 -5.03 12.22
C THR A 30 46.35 -4.74 10.73
N LEU A 31 45.21 -4.12 10.41
CA LEU A 31 45.02 -3.48 9.11
C LEU A 31 45.81 -2.17 9.18
N GLU A 32 46.95 -2.11 8.48
CA GLU A 32 47.61 -0.84 8.18
C GLU A 32 46.63 0.01 7.38
N ALA A 33 46.06 1.03 8.04
CA ALA A 33 45.30 2.06 7.38
C ALA A 33 46.29 2.89 6.53
N THR A 34 46.49 2.47 5.28
CA THR A 34 46.98 3.36 4.25
C THR A 34 45.91 4.42 4.04
N GLY A 35 46.05 5.53 4.77
CA GLY A 35 45.22 6.71 4.62
C GLY A 35 45.43 7.31 3.24
N GLN A 36 44.69 6.80 2.25
CA GLN A 36 44.46 7.54 1.02
C GLN A 36 43.56 8.72 1.39
N THR A 37 44.15 9.92 1.37
CA THR A 37 43.40 11.17 1.36
C THR A 37 42.58 11.20 0.08
N VAL A 38 41.31 10.76 0.18
CA VAL A 38 40.32 11.02 -0.84
C VAL A 38 40.12 12.54 -0.85
N THR A 39 40.70 13.20 -1.84
CA THR A 39 40.40 14.60 -2.10
C THR A 39 38.92 14.69 -2.41
N ALA A 40 38.15 15.27 -1.48
CA ALA A 40 36.74 15.53 -1.66
C ALA A 40 36.58 16.32 -2.96
N THR A 41 35.93 15.70 -3.95
CA THR A 41 35.46 16.42 -5.14
C THR A 41 34.56 17.54 -4.63
N PRO A 42 34.73 18.81 -5.07
CA PRO A 42 33.90 19.89 -4.60
C PRO A 42 32.43 19.52 -4.83
N ILE A 43 31.68 19.46 -3.74
CA ILE A 43 30.23 19.27 -3.77
C ILE A 43 29.70 20.38 -4.69
N ALA A 44 29.05 19.96 -5.78
CA ALA A 44 28.48 20.89 -6.75
C ALA A 44 27.70 21.98 -5.99
N LYS A 45 27.92 23.24 -6.40
CA LYS A 45 27.26 24.42 -5.84
C LYS A 45 25.78 24.09 -5.59
N PRO A 46 25.23 24.33 -4.38
CA PRO A 46 23.83 24.02 -4.10
C PRO A 46 22.99 24.64 -5.21
N LEU A 47 22.14 23.83 -5.85
CA LEU A 47 21.30 24.29 -6.92
C LEU A 47 20.58 25.55 -6.42
N ALA A 48 20.85 26.66 -7.11
CA ALA A 48 20.22 27.95 -6.84
C ALA A 48 18.70 27.76 -6.67
N ASP A 49 18.14 28.49 -5.72
CA ASP A 49 16.72 28.54 -5.36
C ASP A 49 15.81 28.30 -6.58
N ARG A 50 15.33 27.06 -6.72
CA ARG A 50 14.41 26.68 -7.80
C ARG A 50 13.02 27.12 -7.35
N THR A 51 12.64 28.35 -7.70
CA THR A 51 11.26 28.82 -7.56
C THR A 51 10.29 27.74 -8.09
N PRO A 52 9.30 27.31 -7.29
CA PRO A 52 8.30 26.33 -7.71
C PRO A 52 7.70 26.69 -9.06
N GLN A 53 7.86 25.82 -10.06
CA GLN A 53 7.28 26.03 -11.39
C GLN A 53 5.79 25.71 -11.29
N ARG A 54 4.98 26.76 -11.05
CA ARG A 54 3.53 26.62 -10.98
C ARG A 54 2.95 26.48 -12.37
N MET A 55 2.17 25.42 -12.58
CA MET A 55 1.44 25.15 -13.80
C MET A 55 -0.06 25.10 -13.52
N ALA A 56 -0.86 25.59 -14.48
CA ALA A 56 -2.30 25.42 -14.45
C ALA A 56 -2.65 23.96 -14.74
N MET A 57 -3.55 23.40 -13.94
CA MET A 57 -4.02 22.03 -14.04
C MET A 57 -5.56 22.02 -13.99
N LEU A 58 -6.15 21.06 -14.69
CA LEU A 58 -7.58 20.79 -14.67
C LEU A 58 -7.77 19.30 -14.38
N LEU A 59 -8.49 18.98 -13.30
CA LEU A 59 -8.82 17.59 -12.95
C LEU A 59 -10.34 17.41 -12.95
N THR A 60 -10.81 16.25 -13.39
CA THR A 60 -12.21 15.84 -13.24
C THR A 60 -12.30 14.84 -12.08
N VAL A 61 -12.76 15.30 -10.91
CA VAL A 61 -12.80 14.51 -9.67
C VAL A 61 -14.25 14.36 -9.24
N ASN A 62 -14.71 13.11 -9.02
CA ASN A 62 -16.07 12.78 -8.61
C ASN A 62 -17.16 13.42 -9.49
N GLY A 63 -16.89 13.53 -10.81
CA GLY A 63 -17.78 14.16 -11.79
C GLY A 63 -17.69 15.69 -11.88
N HIS A 64 -16.86 16.33 -11.06
CA HIS A 64 -16.70 17.79 -11.04
C HIS A 64 -15.35 18.22 -11.60
N ARG A 65 -15.33 19.33 -12.36
CA ARG A 65 -14.10 19.91 -12.92
C ARG A 65 -13.48 20.89 -11.92
N HIS A 66 -12.20 20.68 -11.61
CA HIS A 66 -11.41 21.49 -10.69
C HIS A 66 -10.21 22.10 -11.42
N ALA A 67 -10.22 23.42 -11.57
CA ALA A 67 -9.07 24.17 -12.10
C ALA A 67 -8.24 24.74 -10.94
N PHE A 68 -6.93 24.55 -10.95
CA PHE A 68 -6.02 25.06 -9.94
C PHE A 68 -4.61 25.25 -10.51
N ALA A 69 -3.73 25.93 -9.77
CA ALA A 69 -2.32 26.07 -10.14
C ALA A 69 -1.42 25.54 -9.02
N ALA A 70 -0.52 24.62 -9.34
CA ALA A 70 0.36 23.95 -8.38
C ALA A 70 1.74 23.69 -8.99
N ASP A 71 2.70 23.31 -8.16
CA ASP A 71 4.02 22.87 -8.64
C ASP A 71 3.89 21.60 -9.49
N ALA A 72 4.70 21.48 -10.54
CA ALA A 72 4.74 20.28 -11.41
C ALA A 72 4.94 18.96 -10.64
N ARG A 73 5.58 19.01 -9.46
CA ARG A 73 5.87 17.86 -8.59
C ARG A 73 4.69 17.48 -7.70
N THR A 74 3.61 18.26 -7.67
CA THR A 74 2.44 17.94 -6.85
C THR A 74 1.87 16.59 -7.27
N THR A 75 1.86 15.64 -6.33
CA THR A 75 1.27 14.32 -6.54
C THR A 75 -0.25 14.44 -6.69
N LEU A 76 -0.89 13.46 -7.32
CA LEU A 76 -2.36 13.42 -7.36
C LEU A 76 -2.94 13.40 -5.93
N LEU A 77 -2.27 12.70 -5.00
CA LEU A 77 -2.65 12.68 -3.59
C LEU A 77 -2.70 14.09 -2.97
N ASP A 78 -1.63 14.87 -3.14
CA ASP A 78 -1.54 16.21 -2.55
C ASP A 78 -2.42 17.23 -3.28
N ALA A 79 -2.62 17.07 -4.58
CA ALA A 79 -3.63 17.85 -5.32
C ALA A 79 -5.02 17.65 -4.71
N LEU A 80 -5.45 16.39 -4.53
CA LEU A 80 -6.76 16.08 -3.97
C LEU A 80 -6.93 16.68 -2.57
N ARG A 81 -5.94 16.48 -1.70
CA ARG A 81 -6.06 16.83 -0.28
C ARG A 81 -5.84 18.31 0.01
N GLU A 82 -4.79 18.89 -0.54
CA GLU A 82 -4.29 20.20 -0.10
C GLU A 82 -4.74 21.32 -1.04
N HIS A 83 -5.04 21.01 -2.32
CA HIS A 83 -5.55 21.99 -3.28
C HIS A 83 -7.08 21.91 -3.45
N LEU A 84 -7.63 20.69 -3.53
CA LEU A 84 -9.07 20.45 -3.74
C LEU A 84 -9.84 20.24 -2.44
N LEU A 85 -9.14 20.10 -1.30
CA LEU A 85 -9.70 19.86 0.04
C LEU A 85 -10.56 18.59 0.15
N LEU A 86 -10.35 17.63 -0.76
CA LEU A 86 -10.91 16.28 -0.70
C LEU A 86 -9.98 15.40 0.14
N THR A 87 -10.12 15.54 1.45
CA THR A 87 -9.19 14.96 2.44
C THR A 87 -9.43 13.48 2.74
N GLY A 88 -10.42 12.84 2.12
CA GLY A 88 -10.78 11.44 2.29
C GLY A 88 -9.64 10.50 1.90
N THR A 89 -8.97 10.75 0.78
CA THR A 89 -7.76 10.02 0.39
C THR A 89 -6.62 10.32 1.38
N LYS A 90 -5.94 9.28 1.88
CA LYS A 90 -4.98 9.42 2.99
C LYS A 90 -3.53 9.26 2.57
N LYS A 91 -2.64 10.04 3.18
CA LYS A 91 -1.18 9.90 3.09
C LYS A 91 -0.70 9.02 4.25
N GLY A 92 -0.40 7.74 3.98
CA GLY A 92 0.14 6.82 4.98
C GLY A 92 1.66 6.69 4.93
N CYS A 93 2.22 6.56 3.74
CA CYS A 93 3.66 6.36 3.54
C CYS A 93 4.29 7.32 2.51
N ASP A 94 3.52 7.81 1.54
CA ASP A 94 3.99 8.61 0.38
C ASP A 94 4.99 7.91 -0.57
N HIS A 95 5.19 6.60 -0.41
CA HIS A 95 6.14 5.79 -1.18
C HIS A 95 5.51 4.52 -1.79
N GLY A 96 4.18 4.49 -1.96
CA GLY A 96 3.45 3.34 -2.54
C GLY A 96 3.43 2.06 -1.70
N GLN A 97 3.78 2.13 -0.43
CA GLN A 97 3.94 0.97 0.45
C GLN A 97 2.65 0.51 1.15
N CYS A 98 1.64 1.38 1.29
CA CYS A 98 0.50 1.10 2.19
C CYS A 98 -0.90 1.07 1.54
N GLY A 99 -1.08 1.61 0.33
CA GLY A 99 -2.39 1.69 -0.33
C GLY A 99 -3.43 2.64 0.32
N ALA A 100 -3.09 3.35 1.40
CA ALA A 100 -4.04 4.29 2.03
C ALA A 100 -4.46 5.46 1.09
N CYS A 101 -3.64 5.71 0.07
CA CYS A 101 -3.84 6.74 -0.95
C CYS A 101 -4.57 6.23 -2.20
N THR A 102 -5.16 5.03 -2.18
CA THR A 102 -5.80 4.48 -3.38
C THR A 102 -6.99 5.32 -3.83
N VAL A 103 -7.01 5.65 -5.11
CA VAL A 103 -8.14 6.26 -5.85
C VAL A 103 -8.39 5.48 -7.13
N LEU A 104 -9.51 5.72 -7.80
CA LEU A 104 -9.79 5.17 -9.13
C LEU A 104 -9.53 6.23 -10.19
N VAL A 105 -8.72 5.92 -11.20
CA VAL A 105 -8.53 6.75 -12.40
C VAL A 105 -9.02 5.94 -13.59
N GLU A 106 -10.02 6.43 -14.30
CA GLU A 106 -10.71 5.69 -15.37
C GLU A 106 -11.17 4.29 -14.88
N GLY A 107 -11.69 4.22 -13.65
CA GLY A 107 -12.11 2.99 -12.99
C GLY A 107 -10.97 2.08 -12.50
N ARG A 108 -9.70 2.40 -12.78
CA ARG A 108 -8.54 1.60 -12.36
C ARG A 108 -7.99 2.10 -11.03
N ARG A 109 -7.80 1.21 -10.06
CA ARG A 109 -7.19 1.55 -8.77
C ARG A 109 -5.70 1.86 -8.92
N ILE A 110 -5.25 2.99 -8.38
CA ILE A 110 -3.83 3.39 -8.37
C ILE A 110 -3.44 4.04 -7.03
N ASN A 111 -2.15 3.99 -6.70
CA ASN A 111 -1.57 4.77 -5.59
C ASN A 111 -1.37 6.22 -6.02
N SER A 112 -2.22 7.14 -5.53
CA SER A 112 -2.16 8.55 -5.92
C SER A 112 -0.89 9.29 -5.46
N CYS A 113 -0.13 8.75 -4.50
CA CYS A 113 1.17 9.30 -4.10
C CYS A 113 2.28 9.08 -5.13
N LEU A 114 2.13 8.12 -6.04
CA LEU A 114 3.16 7.75 -7.03
C LEU A 114 2.81 8.22 -8.46
N THR A 115 1.98 9.25 -8.58
CA THR A 115 1.63 9.87 -9.85
C THR A 115 1.47 11.37 -9.65
N LEU A 116 1.80 12.16 -10.68
CA LEU A 116 1.70 13.61 -10.65
C LEU A 116 0.30 14.05 -11.06
N ALA A 117 -0.22 15.10 -10.44
CA ALA A 117 -1.52 15.67 -10.82
C ALA A 117 -1.54 16.11 -12.30
N ALA A 118 -0.42 16.64 -12.79
CA ALA A 118 -0.24 17.05 -14.18
C ALA A 118 -0.43 15.92 -15.21
N MET A 119 -0.33 14.64 -14.80
CA MET A 119 -0.47 13.48 -15.70
C MET A 119 -1.94 13.08 -15.95
N HIS A 120 -2.88 13.69 -15.23
CA HIS A 120 -4.28 13.25 -15.18
C HIS A 120 -5.27 14.28 -15.75
N ASP A 121 -4.79 15.24 -16.55
CA ASP A 121 -5.70 16.11 -17.29
C ASP A 121 -6.61 15.30 -18.23
N GLY A 122 -7.89 15.65 -18.27
CA GLY A 122 -8.91 14.96 -19.04
C GLY A 122 -9.36 13.60 -18.49
N GLN A 123 -8.74 13.06 -17.44
CA GLN A 123 -9.13 11.78 -16.85
C GLN A 123 -10.15 11.94 -15.73
N ALA A 124 -11.07 10.98 -15.62
CA ALA A 124 -12.03 10.85 -14.54
C ALA A 124 -11.38 10.18 -13.33
N ILE A 125 -11.36 10.90 -12.20
CA ILE A 125 -10.84 10.45 -10.91
C ILE A 125 -12.02 10.25 -9.95
N THR A 126 -12.10 9.11 -9.29
CA THR A 126 -13.05 8.84 -8.20
C THR A 126 -12.29 8.61 -6.89
N THR A 127 -12.63 9.39 -5.87
CA THR A 127 -12.14 9.25 -4.49
C THR A 127 -13.20 8.62 -3.60
N ILE A 128 -12.89 8.41 -2.32
CA ILE A 128 -13.85 7.84 -1.36
C ILE A 128 -15.13 8.68 -1.24
N GLU A 129 -15.01 10.00 -1.35
CA GLU A 129 -16.13 10.94 -1.32
C GLU A 129 -17.08 10.74 -2.52
N GLY A 130 -16.56 10.28 -3.67
CA GLY A 130 -17.34 10.02 -4.88
C GLY A 130 -18.01 8.65 -4.93
N MET A 131 -17.78 7.78 -3.93
CA MET A 131 -18.37 6.44 -3.91
C MET A 131 -19.86 6.45 -3.56
N ALA A 132 -20.30 7.41 -2.73
CA ALA A 132 -21.69 7.54 -2.33
C ALA A 132 -22.50 8.37 -3.34
N ARG A 133 -23.82 8.14 -3.41
CA ARG A 133 -24.76 8.97 -4.18
C ARG A 133 -25.64 9.76 -3.21
N GLY A 134 -25.24 11.00 -2.93
CA GLY A 134 -25.88 11.79 -1.87
C GLY A 134 -25.74 11.10 -0.52
N GLU A 135 -26.86 10.85 0.16
CA GLU A 135 -26.88 10.14 1.44
C GLU A 135 -26.84 8.61 1.30
N GLN A 136 -26.99 8.09 0.07
CA GLN A 136 -26.94 6.66 -0.17
C GLN A 136 -25.49 6.17 -0.26
N LEU A 137 -25.06 5.44 0.76
CA LEU A 137 -23.76 4.80 0.81
C LEU A 137 -23.60 3.76 -0.32
N HIS A 138 -22.39 3.66 -0.85
CA HIS A 138 -22.00 2.57 -1.75
C HIS A 138 -22.15 1.20 -1.06
N PRO A 139 -22.50 0.11 -1.75
CA PRO A 139 -22.59 -1.23 -1.16
C PRO A 139 -21.35 -1.62 -0.35
N LEU A 140 -20.14 -1.34 -0.86
CA LEU A 140 -18.89 -1.53 -0.09
C LEU A 140 -18.84 -0.70 1.21
N GLN A 141 -19.29 0.55 1.21
CA GLN A 141 -19.32 1.37 2.43
C GLN A 141 -20.29 0.78 3.46
N GLN A 142 -21.47 0.33 3.01
CA GLN A 142 -22.47 -0.32 3.87
C GLN A 142 -21.95 -1.64 4.44
N ALA A 143 -21.30 -2.47 3.61
CA ALA A 143 -20.71 -3.72 4.06
C ALA A 143 -19.61 -3.51 5.11
N PHE A 144 -18.73 -2.51 4.89
CA PHE A 144 -17.67 -2.18 5.85
C PHE A 144 -18.24 -1.70 7.19
N LEU A 145 -19.36 -0.99 7.19
CA LEU A 145 -20.06 -0.63 8.43
C LEU A 145 -20.65 -1.86 9.13
N LYS A 146 -21.36 -2.71 8.38
CA LYS A 146 -22.03 -3.90 8.91
C LYS A 146 -21.06 -4.90 9.54
N HIS A 147 -19.93 -5.12 8.89
CA HIS A 147 -18.93 -6.12 9.30
C HIS A 147 -17.85 -5.58 10.22
N ASP A 148 -17.92 -4.31 10.64
CA ASP A 148 -16.84 -3.65 11.39
C ASP A 148 -15.50 -3.77 10.64
N GLY A 149 -15.53 -3.49 9.33
CA GLY A 149 -14.41 -3.58 8.39
C GLY A 149 -13.35 -2.49 8.56
N PHE A 150 -13.32 -1.81 9.71
CA PHE A 150 -12.37 -0.77 10.06
C PHE A 150 -12.33 -0.53 11.57
N GLN A 151 -11.32 0.21 12.04
CA GLN A 151 -11.26 0.70 13.43
C GLN A 151 -10.88 2.18 13.44
N CYS A 152 -9.58 2.50 13.35
CA CYS A 152 -9.12 3.91 13.34
C CYS A 152 -9.59 4.71 12.11
N GLY A 153 -10.14 4.03 11.08
CA GLY A 153 -10.66 4.65 9.87
C GLY A 153 -9.61 5.10 8.85
N TYR A 154 -8.31 5.13 9.20
CA TYR A 154 -7.30 5.77 8.35
C TYR A 154 -7.05 5.03 7.02
N CYS A 155 -7.00 3.70 7.04
CA CYS A 155 -6.81 2.92 5.80
C CYS A 155 -8.11 2.74 5.00
N THR A 156 -9.28 2.98 5.62
CA THR A 156 -10.60 2.62 5.10
C THR A 156 -10.91 3.23 3.74
N PRO A 157 -10.61 4.51 3.45
CA PRO A 157 -10.77 5.09 2.12
C PRO A 157 -10.04 4.29 1.03
N GLY A 158 -8.77 3.98 1.27
CA GLY A 158 -7.95 3.19 0.35
C GLY A 158 -8.46 1.76 0.21
N GLN A 159 -8.90 1.12 1.30
CA GLN A 159 -9.50 -0.22 1.28
C GLN A 159 -10.75 -0.27 0.40
N ILE A 160 -11.67 0.68 0.56
CA ILE A 160 -12.93 0.70 -0.20
C ILE A 160 -12.68 1.00 -1.68
N CYS A 161 -11.84 1.98 -2.01
CA CYS A 161 -11.46 2.26 -3.40
C CYS A 161 -10.73 1.07 -4.04
N SER A 162 -9.80 0.42 -3.32
CA SER A 162 -9.13 -0.78 -3.80
C SER A 162 -10.08 -1.94 -4.02
N ALA A 163 -11.04 -2.16 -3.11
CA ALA A 163 -12.03 -3.21 -3.27
C ALA A 163 -12.90 -2.99 -4.51
N ALA A 164 -13.33 -1.76 -4.78
CA ALA A 164 -14.09 -1.43 -5.98
C ALA A 164 -13.30 -1.73 -7.27
N GLY A 165 -12.04 -1.27 -7.35
CA GLY A 165 -11.17 -1.55 -8.50
C GLY A 165 -10.88 -3.05 -8.64
N MET A 166 -10.65 -3.75 -7.53
CA MET A 166 -10.40 -5.19 -7.50
C MET A 166 -11.61 -5.99 -8.02
N LEU A 167 -12.82 -5.65 -7.60
CA LEU A 167 -14.04 -6.30 -8.08
C LEU A 167 -14.23 -6.11 -9.60
N ALA A 168 -13.86 -4.93 -10.12
CA ALA A 168 -13.84 -4.70 -11.57
C ALA A 168 -12.79 -5.56 -12.29
N GLU A 169 -11.58 -5.71 -11.73
CA GLU A 169 -10.53 -6.61 -12.27
C GLU A 169 -11.02 -8.08 -12.34
N VAL A 170 -11.72 -8.54 -11.31
CA VAL A 170 -12.32 -9.90 -11.26
C VAL A 170 -13.43 -10.05 -12.29
N ALA A 171 -14.30 -9.04 -12.45
CA ALA A 171 -15.33 -9.05 -13.48
C ALA A 171 -14.76 -9.12 -14.91
N LEU A 172 -13.57 -8.53 -15.12
CA LEU A 172 -12.81 -8.63 -16.37
C LEU A 172 -12.08 -9.97 -16.53
N GLY A 173 -12.09 -10.84 -15.51
CA GLY A 173 -11.43 -12.14 -15.51
C GLY A 173 -9.91 -12.07 -15.38
N MET A 174 -9.37 -10.96 -14.86
CA MET A 174 -7.92 -10.78 -14.67
C MET A 174 -7.40 -11.74 -13.60
N PRO A 175 -6.33 -12.50 -13.84
CA PRO A 175 -5.76 -13.40 -12.83
C PRO A 175 -5.07 -12.63 -11.70
N SER A 176 -4.83 -13.32 -10.58
CA SER A 176 -3.95 -12.89 -9.49
C SER A 176 -2.84 -13.92 -9.27
N GLN A 177 -1.97 -13.67 -8.29
CA GLN A 177 -0.90 -14.59 -7.93
C GLN A 177 -1.41 -15.97 -7.47
N VAL A 178 -2.63 -16.04 -6.93
CA VAL A 178 -3.23 -17.29 -6.40
C VAL A 178 -4.15 -17.98 -7.40
N THR A 179 -4.28 -17.45 -8.61
CA THR A 179 -5.05 -18.09 -9.69
C THR A 179 -4.32 -19.35 -10.19
N VAL A 180 -4.96 -20.52 -10.04
CA VAL A 180 -4.34 -21.83 -10.36
C VAL A 180 -4.24 -22.09 -11.87
N ASP A 181 -5.28 -21.80 -12.64
CA ASP A 181 -5.32 -22.04 -14.09
C ASP A 181 -5.41 -20.73 -14.86
N LEU A 182 -4.28 -20.27 -15.39
CA LEU A 182 -4.18 -19.04 -16.18
C LEU A 182 -4.85 -19.13 -17.57
N ASN A 183 -5.24 -20.34 -18.01
CA ASN A 183 -5.98 -20.51 -19.26
C ASN A 183 -7.48 -20.25 -19.09
N ARG A 184 -7.96 -20.06 -17.85
CA ARG A 184 -9.34 -19.74 -17.53
C ARG A 184 -9.45 -18.31 -17.01
N ARG A 185 -10.60 -17.69 -17.26
CA ARG A 185 -10.93 -16.40 -16.65
C ARG A 185 -11.10 -16.59 -15.14
N ALA A 186 -10.36 -15.81 -14.35
CA ALA A 186 -10.46 -15.79 -12.89
C ALA A 186 -11.77 -15.11 -12.48
N THR A 187 -12.84 -15.90 -12.36
CA THR A 187 -14.20 -15.42 -12.06
C THR A 187 -14.66 -15.76 -10.64
N SER A 188 -13.99 -16.69 -9.97
CA SER A 188 -14.29 -17.05 -8.58
C SER A 188 -13.56 -16.11 -7.62
N LEU A 189 -14.30 -15.51 -6.69
CA LEU A 189 -13.75 -14.64 -5.65
C LEU A 189 -13.68 -15.38 -4.30
N SER A 190 -12.68 -16.25 -4.14
CA SER A 190 -12.42 -16.91 -2.85
C SER A 190 -11.82 -15.93 -1.83
N ASP A 191 -11.85 -16.30 -0.55
CA ASP A 191 -11.16 -15.54 0.49
C ASP A 191 -9.65 -15.32 0.17
N GLU A 192 -9.01 -16.33 -0.43
CA GLU A 192 -7.59 -16.27 -0.81
C GLU A 192 -7.36 -15.26 -1.95
N GLU A 193 -8.23 -15.26 -2.97
CA GLU A 193 -8.20 -14.27 -4.05
C GLU A 193 -8.42 -12.84 -3.52
N ILE A 194 -9.35 -12.64 -2.58
CA ILE A 194 -9.57 -11.32 -1.96
C ILE A 194 -8.32 -10.89 -1.19
N ARG A 195 -7.75 -11.76 -0.35
CA ARG A 195 -6.56 -11.44 0.44
C ARG A 195 -5.38 -11.07 -0.44
N GLU A 196 -5.12 -11.85 -1.49
CA GLU A 196 -4.04 -11.59 -2.44
C GLU A 196 -4.25 -10.25 -3.14
N ARG A 197 -5.42 -10.02 -3.72
CA ARG A 197 -5.69 -8.79 -4.49
C ARG A 197 -5.77 -7.53 -3.64
N MET A 198 -6.05 -7.66 -2.34
CA MET A 198 -6.10 -6.57 -1.38
C MET A 198 -4.81 -6.41 -0.57
N SER A 199 -3.79 -7.25 -0.81
CA SER A 199 -2.52 -7.24 -0.08
C SER A 199 -1.76 -5.90 -0.15
N GLY A 200 -2.01 -5.11 -1.20
CA GLY A 200 -1.47 -3.75 -1.37
C GLY A 200 -2.07 -2.69 -0.42
N ASN A 201 -3.09 -3.01 0.37
CA ASN A 201 -3.73 -2.10 1.31
C ASN A 201 -3.51 -2.53 2.76
N ILE A 202 -2.58 -1.86 3.44
CA ILE A 202 -2.17 -2.20 4.80
C ILE A 202 -3.14 -1.60 5.82
N CYS A 203 -3.61 -2.44 6.74
CA CYS A 203 -4.40 -2.08 7.92
C CYS A 203 -3.63 -2.42 9.20
N ARG A 204 -3.12 -1.41 9.92
CA ARG A 204 -2.38 -1.65 11.17
C ARG A 204 -3.26 -2.03 12.36
N CYS A 205 -4.54 -1.69 12.30
CA CYS A 205 -5.56 -2.16 13.25
C CYS A 205 -5.92 -3.64 13.06
N SER A 206 -5.46 -4.27 11.98
CA SER A 206 -5.67 -5.68 11.67
C SER A 206 -7.14 -6.08 11.47
N ALA A 207 -7.96 -5.20 10.88
CA ALA A 207 -9.36 -5.48 10.54
C ALA A 207 -9.54 -6.42 9.33
N TYR A 208 -8.47 -7.10 8.87
CA TYR A 208 -8.48 -7.87 7.62
C TYR A 208 -9.56 -8.94 7.52
N PRO A 209 -9.86 -9.76 8.54
CA PRO A 209 -10.93 -10.75 8.45
C PRO A 209 -12.29 -10.10 8.14
N ASN A 210 -12.59 -9.01 8.84
CA ASN A 210 -13.84 -8.23 8.66
C ASN A 210 -13.89 -7.54 7.29
N ILE A 211 -12.75 -7.02 6.81
CA ILE A 211 -12.63 -6.45 5.46
C ILE A 211 -12.95 -7.51 4.39
N VAL A 212 -12.46 -8.75 4.55
CA VAL A 212 -12.74 -9.84 3.61
C VAL A 212 -14.24 -10.17 3.60
N GLU A 213 -14.88 -10.29 4.76
CA GLU A 213 -16.32 -10.56 4.85
C GLU A 213 -17.16 -9.41 4.24
N ALA A 214 -16.78 -8.15 4.50
CA ALA A 214 -17.43 -7.00 3.87
C ALA A 214 -17.35 -7.02 2.34
N ILE A 215 -16.18 -7.35 1.78
CA ILE A 215 -15.99 -7.42 0.33
C ILE A 215 -16.82 -8.56 -0.27
N LYS A 216 -16.88 -9.72 0.39
CA LYS A 216 -17.69 -10.86 -0.07
C LYS A 216 -19.17 -10.50 -0.12
N GLU A 217 -19.70 -9.88 0.93
CA GLU A 217 -21.10 -9.46 0.95
C GLU A 217 -21.38 -8.47 -0.19
N ALA A 218 -20.55 -7.43 -0.33
CA ALA A 218 -20.70 -6.44 -1.39
C ALA A 218 -20.63 -7.04 -2.80
N ALA A 219 -19.78 -8.06 -3.01
CA ALA A 219 -19.63 -8.73 -4.30
C ALA A 219 -20.87 -9.53 -4.73
N THR A 220 -21.68 -10.00 -3.77
CA THR A 220 -22.91 -10.76 -4.06
C THR A 220 -24.14 -9.89 -4.29
N GLY A 221 -24.04 -8.57 -4.01
CA GLY A 221 -25.18 -7.65 -4.08
C GLY A 221 -26.24 -7.88 -3.00
N ALA A 222 -25.90 -8.59 -1.92
CA ALA A 222 -26.82 -8.93 -0.83
C ALA A 222 -27.05 -7.78 0.18
N ILE A 223 -26.95 -6.52 -0.29
CA ILE A 223 -27.02 -5.29 0.52
C ILE A 223 -28.11 -4.36 -0.03
#